data_AF-A0A4Y7TAX2-F1
#
_entry.id   AF-A0A4Y7TAX2-F1
#
_cell.length_a   1.000
_cell.length_b   1.000
_cell.length_c   1.000
_cell.angle_alpha   90.00
_cell.angle_beta   90.00
_cell.angle_gamma   90.00
#
_symmetry.space_group_name_H-M   'P 1'
#
loop_
_entity.id
_entity.type
_entity.pdbx_description
1 polymer ?
#
loop_
_entity_poly.entity_id
_entity_poly.type
_entity_poly.pdbx_seq_one_letter_code
_entity_poly.pdbx_strand_id
1 'polypeptide(L)'
;MFLKNGYQCPGYSLWSTTIDKEQGREVVLNALLSDDRRMKKFASAMVRRAKQAHDKMSSHTVAAAVVQYFDALLEVLSIFIPHSGHLRRRLVQVDYITEYSRTLSEMATKISDSELKGACRPIITTVAKLAKLVYEQQDRVLRNWRDLIAGDFLSLITRITMVIPVHDDEYQNYAAYAMLHNLGAHTVYPMILRALPSVEAIQMLIKKVERVLGIRNPTLTKEWKIFCSGVIGRATIMQLNTFTQCDNSICKRFHLRVDTKAPRQCTRCSSVVYCSDECQREDWNRWHRTECFPAIAVHYDRRSTDRWYTHADRWYQTNHLEPSPPCHQRLLNHYPSRDGRYP
;
A
#
# COMPACT_ATOMS: atom_id res chain seq x y z
N MET A 1 -25.86 16.85 -3.54
CA MET A 1 -25.73 15.41 -3.19
C MET A 1 -25.71 15.19 -1.68
N PHE A 2 -25.43 16.22 -0.89
CA PHE A 2 -26.09 16.38 0.41
C PHE A 2 -27.26 17.32 0.20
N LEU A 3 -28.41 17.02 0.79
CA LEU A 3 -29.46 18.00 0.96
C LEU A 3 -29.04 18.91 2.14
N LYS A 4 -29.44 20.20 2.11
CA LYS A 4 -29.13 21.19 3.15
C LYS A 4 -29.47 20.76 4.59
N ASN A 5 -30.23 19.67 4.76
CA ASN A 5 -30.80 19.21 6.03
C ASN A 5 -30.35 17.78 6.44
N GLY A 6 -29.19 17.30 5.98
CA GLY A 6 -28.68 15.98 6.38
C GLY A 6 -29.36 14.76 5.72
N TYR A 7 -30.34 14.97 4.84
CA TYR A 7 -30.94 13.88 4.07
C TYR A 7 -29.97 13.37 2.99
N GLN A 8 -29.83 12.04 2.92
CA GLN A 8 -29.10 11.35 1.86
C GLN A 8 -29.74 11.66 0.49
N CYS A 9 -28.92 11.82 -0.54
CA CYS A 9 -29.40 11.94 -1.91
C CYS A 9 -30.28 10.73 -2.26
N PRO A 10 -31.54 10.90 -2.74
CA PRO A 10 -32.43 9.77 -3.07
C PRO A 10 -31.78 8.77 -4.03
N GLY A 11 -31.02 9.27 -5.01
CA GLY A 11 -30.27 8.41 -5.92
C GLY A 11 -29.15 7.60 -5.26
N TYR A 12 -28.55 8.10 -4.18
CA TYR A 12 -27.57 7.32 -3.39
C TYR A 12 -28.27 6.27 -2.52
N SER A 13 -29.37 6.62 -1.86
CA SER A 13 -30.16 5.66 -1.07
C SER A 13 -30.66 4.50 -1.95
N LEU A 14 -31.26 4.81 -3.10
CA LEU A 14 -31.69 3.79 -4.07
C LEU A 14 -30.51 2.93 -4.53
N TRP A 15 -29.36 3.55 -4.83
CA TRP A 15 -28.15 2.84 -5.21
C TRP A 15 -27.66 1.91 -4.09
N SER A 16 -27.55 2.39 -2.86
CA SER A 16 -27.15 1.60 -1.68
C SER A 16 -28.07 0.39 -1.53
N THR A 17 -29.39 0.62 -1.47
CA THR A 17 -30.37 -0.47 -1.34
C THR A 17 -30.30 -1.48 -2.48
N THR A 18 -29.96 -1.03 -3.69
CA THR A 18 -29.77 -1.91 -4.84
C THR A 18 -28.52 -2.76 -4.67
N ILE A 19 -27.38 -2.16 -4.34
CA ILE A 19 -26.12 -2.90 -4.17
C ILE A 19 -26.05 -3.68 -2.87
N ASP A 20 -26.94 -3.45 -1.90
CA ASP A 20 -26.98 -4.26 -0.67
C ASP A 20 -27.54 -5.66 -0.93
N LYS A 21 -28.31 -5.83 -2.02
CA LYS A 21 -28.86 -7.12 -2.44
C LYS A 21 -27.97 -7.78 -3.50
N GLU A 22 -27.69 -9.07 -3.35
CA GLU A 22 -26.86 -9.85 -4.28
C GLU A 22 -27.35 -9.74 -5.74
N GLN A 23 -28.64 -9.94 -5.98
CA GLN A 23 -29.25 -9.78 -7.31
C GLN A 23 -29.05 -8.37 -7.89
N GLY A 24 -29.12 -7.33 -7.04
CA GLY A 24 -28.87 -5.96 -7.48
C GLY A 24 -27.41 -5.72 -7.84
N ARG A 25 -26.46 -6.31 -7.10
CA ARG A 25 -25.02 -6.29 -7.44
C ARG A 25 -24.77 -6.94 -8.80
N GLU A 26 -25.36 -8.10 -9.05
CA GLU A 26 -25.22 -8.82 -10.33
C GLU A 26 -25.76 -8.02 -11.50
N VAL A 27 -26.95 -7.41 -11.37
CA VAL A 27 -27.54 -6.56 -12.41
C VAL A 27 -26.61 -5.37 -12.73
N VAL A 28 -26.08 -4.71 -11.70
CA VAL A 28 -25.13 -3.60 -11.89
C VAL A 28 -23.83 -4.08 -12.54
N LEU A 29 -23.26 -5.19 -12.08
CA LEU A 29 -22.04 -5.77 -12.64
C LEU A 29 -22.23 -6.15 -14.10
N ASN A 30 -23.31 -6.86 -14.45
CA ASN A 30 -23.62 -7.25 -15.81
C ASN A 30 -23.81 -6.02 -16.71
N ALA A 31 -24.49 -4.98 -16.22
CA ALA A 31 -24.66 -3.72 -16.94
C ALA A 31 -23.33 -3.00 -17.18
N LEU A 32 -22.40 -3.04 -16.23
CA LEU A 32 -21.05 -2.50 -16.39
C LEU A 32 -20.21 -3.34 -17.37
N LEU A 33 -20.24 -4.66 -17.23
CA LEU A 33 -19.46 -5.61 -18.05
C LEU A 33 -19.93 -5.66 -19.52
N SER A 34 -21.18 -5.31 -19.79
CA SER A 34 -21.73 -5.28 -21.16
C SER A 34 -21.07 -4.27 -22.11
N ASP A 35 -20.38 -3.24 -21.59
CA ASP A 35 -19.76 -2.19 -22.40
C ASP A 35 -18.53 -1.58 -21.71
N ASP A 36 -17.35 -1.73 -22.34
CA ASP A 36 -16.10 -1.16 -21.85
C ASP A 36 -16.16 0.37 -21.63
N ARG A 37 -16.94 1.08 -22.47
CA ARG A 37 -17.15 2.52 -22.32
C ARG A 37 -17.92 2.84 -21.04
N ARG A 38 -18.88 1.99 -20.62
CA ARG A 38 -19.58 2.12 -19.33
C ARG A 38 -18.63 1.90 -18.17
N MET A 39 -17.78 0.88 -18.21
CA MET A 39 -16.76 0.65 -17.16
C MET A 39 -15.81 1.83 -17.01
N LYS A 40 -15.28 2.37 -18.11
CA LYS A 40 -14.41 3.56 -18.09
C LYS A 40 -15.12 4.77 -17.48
N LYS A 41 -16.37 5.02 -17.90
CA LYS A 41 -17.19 6.11 -17.35
C LYS A 41 -17.46 5.91 -15.86
N PHE A 42 -17.75 4.69 -15.43
CA PHE A 42 -17.96 4.35 -14.03
C PHE A 42 -16.69 4.59 -13.20
N ALA A 43 -15.55 4.05 -13.62
CA ALA A 43 -14.26 4.23 -12.93
C ALA A 43 -13.91 5.72 -12.78
N SER A 44 -14.01 6.48 -13.89
CA SER A 44 -13.77 7.93 -13.89
C SER A 44 -14.76 8.69 -13.00
N ALA A 45 -16.03 8.26 -12.98
CA ALA A 45 -17.06 8.88 -12.15
C ALA A 45 -16.83 8.63 -10.65
N MET A 46 -16.31 7.46 -10.25
CA MET A 46 -15.99 7.16 -8.86
C MET A 46 -14.87 8.08 -8.35
N VAL A 47 -13.76 8.19 -9.09
CA VAL A 47 -12.67 9.11 -8.76
C VAL A 47 -13.13 10.57 -8.76
N ARG A 48 -13.91 10.99 -9.77
CA ARG A 48 -14.45 12.36 -9.82
C ARG A 48 -15.36 12.66 -8.63
N ARG A 49 -16.19 11.71 -8.19
CA ARG A 49 -17.08 11.89 -7.03
C ARG A 49 -16.31 12.00 -5.72
N ALA A 50 -15.22 11.25 -5.56
CA ALA A 50 -14.30 11.41 -4.44
C ALA A 50 -13.76 12.85 -4.38
N LYS A 51 -13.22 13.38 -5.50
CA LYS A 51 -12.74 14.77 -5.58
C LYS A 51 -13.84 15.81 -5.27
N GLN A 52 -15.03 15.62 -5.85
CA GLN A 52 -16.18 16.50 -5.58
C GLN A 52 -16.62 16.50 -4.11
N ALA A 53 -16.39 15.41 -3.37
CA ALA A 53 -16.66 15.36 -1.94
C ALA A 53 -15.71 16.31 -1.19
N HIS A 54 -14.42 16.31 -1.57
CA HIS A 54 -13.44 17.23 -0.99
C HIS A 54 -13.74 18.70 -1.30
N ASP A 55 -14.13 19.02 -2.54
CA ASP A 55 -14.44 20.41 -2.91
C ASP A 55 -15.60 21.00 -2.09
N LYS A 56 -16.56 20.14 -1.70
CA LYS A 56 -17.72 20.52 -0.89
C LYS A 56 -17.43 20.66 0.60
N MET A 57 -16.30 20.16 1.07
CA MET A 57 -15.90 20.31 2.46
C MET A 57 -15.67 21.78 2.84
N SER A 58 -15.31 22.63 1.87
CA SER A 58 -15.08 24.06 2.08
C SER A 58 -16.36 24.89 2.27
N SER A 59 -17.56 24.33 2.03
CA SER A 59 -18.82 25.07 2.08
C SER A 59 -19.70 24.64 3.27
N HIS A 60 -19.45 25.18 4.48
CA HIS A 60 -20.27 25.04 5.70
C HIS A 60 -20.87 23.64 6.02
N THR A 61 -20.30 22.57 5.44
CA THR A 61 -20.86 21.22 5.51
C THR A 61 -20.17 20.47 6.64
N VAL A 62 -20.92 19.70 7.43
CA VAL A 62 -20.37 18.90 8.52
C VAL A 62 -19.38 17.89 7.94
N ALA A 63 -18.10 18.00 8.30
CA ALA A 63 -17.00 17.15 7.82
C ALA A 63 -17.33 15.65 7.89
N ALA A 64 -18.02 15.21 8.95
CA ALA A 64 -18.44 13.83 9.12
C ALA A 64 -19.35 13.31 7.98
N ALA A 65 -20.27 14.13 7.47
CA ALA A 65 -21.16 13.73 6.37
C ALA A 65 -20.37 13.54 5.07
N VAL A 66 -19.41 14.41 4.79
CA VAL A 66 -18.52 14.31 3.62
C VAL A 66 -17.70 13.02 3.69
N VAL A 67 -17.14 12.71 4.85
CA VAL A 67 -16.37 11.48 5.08
C VAL A 67 -17.26 10.24 4.93
N GLN A 68 -18.49 10.25 5.46
CA GLN A 68 -19.44 9.14 5.28
C GLN A 68 -19.80 8.89 3.81
N TYR A 69 -19.96 9.95 3.01
CA TYR A 69 -20.16 9.79 1.58
C TYR A 69 -18.93 9.19 0.89
N PHE A 70 -17.73 9.58 1.31
CA PHE A 70 -16.50 9.00 0.81
C PHE A 70 -16.37 7.51 1.18
N ASP A 71 -16.68 7.16 2.43
CA ASP A 71 -16.75 5.78 2.93
C ASP A 71 -17.70 4.93 2.08
N ALA A 72 -18.88 5.47 1.78
CA ALA A 72 -19.83 4.83 0.89
C ALA A 72 -19.31 4.60 -0.53
N LEU A 73 -18.52 5.53 -1.09
CA LEU A 73 -17.87 5.32 -2.38
C LEU A 73 -16.84 4.18 -2.32
N LEU A 74 -16.10 4.06 -1.22
CA LEU A 74 -15.17 2.94 -1.00
C LEU A 74 -15.90 1.62 -0.84
N GLU A 75 -17.05 1.60 -0.16
CA GLU A 75 -17.88 0.39 -0.01
C GLU A 75 -18.37 -0.13 -1.37
N VAL A 76 -18.77 0.77 -2.27
CA VAL A 76 -19.12 0.41 -3.64
C VAL A 76 -17.91 -0.25 -4.35
N LEU A 77 -16.70 0.28 -4.14
CA LEU A 77 -15.49 -0.27 -4.74
C LEU A 77 -15.08 -1.62 -4.13
N SER A 78 -15.21 -1.81 -2.82
CA SER A 78 -14.90 -3.08 -2.14
C SER A 78 -15.86 -4.19 -2.56
N ILE A 79 -17.12 -3.87 -2.87
CA ILE A 79 -18.07 -4.84 -3.43
C ILE A 79 -17.64 -5.25 -4.84
N PHE A 80 -17.37 -4.31 -5.74
CA PHE A 80 -17.23 -4.65 -7.17
C PHE A 80 -15.82 -5.10 -7.61
N ILE A 81 -14.75 -4.65 -6.95
CA ILE A 81 -13.38 -5.00 -7.37
C ILE A 81 -13.11 -6.51 -7.32
N PRO A 82 -13.49 -7.26 -6.25
CA PRO A 82 -13.24 -8.70 -6.17
C PRO A 82 -13.88 -9.50 -7.30
N HIS A 83 -15.03 -9.04 -7.82
CA HIS A 83 -15.80 -9.75 -8.84
C HIS A 83 -15.39 -9.43 -10.29
N SER A 84 -14.53 -8.42 -10.53
CA SER A 84 -14.16 -8.02 -11.90
C SER A 84 -12.74 -7.48 -12.04
N GLY A 85 -11.84 -8.33 -12.56
CA GLY A 85 -10.50 -7.90 -12.96
C GLY A 85 -10.51 -6.84 -14.09
N HIS A 86 -11.54 -6.81 -14.93
CA HIS A 86 -11.71 -5.82 -15.99
C HIS A 86 -12.00 -4.43 -15.42
N LEU A 87 -12.96 -4.34 -14.48
CA LEU A 87 -13.26 -3.11 -13.76
C LEU A 87 -12.03 -2.63 -12.98
N ARG A 88 -11.33 -3.53 -12.30
CA ARG A 88 -10.07 -3.21 -11.61
C ARG A 88 -9.05 -2.56 -12.55
N ARG A 89 -8.82 -3.11 -13.74
CA ARG A 89 -7.92 -2.49 -14.74
C ARG A 89 -8.36 -1.08 -15.13
N ARG A 90 -9.66 -0.82 -15.27
CA ARG A 90 -10.18 0.53 -15.57
C ARG A 90 -10.02 1.50 -14.40
N LEU A 91 -10.19 1.04 -13.16
CA LEU A 91 -9.93 1.84 -11.96
C LEU A 91 -8.45 2.19 -11.82
N VAL A 92 -7.56 1.22 -12.08
CA VAL A 92 -6.11 1.46 -12.10
C VAL A 92 -5.71 2.48 -13.17
N GLN A 93 -6.33 2.46 -14.35
CA GLN A 93 -6.08 3.44 -15.42
C GLN A 93 -6.46 4.88 -15.06
N VAL A 94 -7.27 5.09 -14.03
CA VAL A 94 -7.64 6.41 -13.51
C VAL A 94 -7.02 6.68 -12.14
N ASP A 95 -5.96 5.95 -11.79
CA ASP A 95 -5.16 6.10 -10.57
C ASP A 95 -5.98 6.14 -9.28
N TYR A 96 -7.03 5.32 -9.22
CA TYR A 96 -8.05 5.47 -8.18
C TYR A 96 -7.50 5.40 -6.74
N ILE A 97 -6.50 4.56 -6.45
CA ILE A 97 -5.90 4.45 -5.10
C ILE A 97 -5.20 5.75 -4.71
N THR A 98 -4.36 6.26 -5.62
CA THR A 98 -3.65 7.53 -5.44
C THR A 98 -4.62 8.69 -5.26
N GLU A 99 -5.65 8.77 -6.10
CA GLU A 99 -6.64 9.85 -6.02
C GLU A 99 -7.50 9.76 -4.76
N TYR A 100 -7.90 8.56 -4.34
CA TYR A 100 -8.66 8.40 -3.09
C TYR A 100 -7.82 8.73 -1.86
N SER A 101 -6.58 8.26 -1.80
CA SER A 101 -5.66 8.60 -0.70
C SER A 101 -5.39 10.10 -0.63
N ARG A 102 -5.10 10.73 -1.78
CA ARG A 102 -4.84 12.17 -1.86
C ARG A 102 -6.05 12.97 -1.38
N THR A 103 -7.23 12.61 -1.87
CA THR A 103 -8.47 13.27 -1.48
C THR A 103 -8.72 13.15 0.03
N LEU A 104 -8.48 11.98 0.63
CA LEU A 104 -8.59 11.80 2.08
C LEU A 104 -7.54 12.60 2.86
N SER A 105 -6.30 12.67 2.39
CA SER A 105 -5.26 13.50 2.98
C SER A 105 -5.68 14.98 2.97
N GLU A 106 -6.11 15.49 1.82
CA GLU A 106 -6.59 16.86 1.65
C GLU A 106 -7.79 17.15 2.56
N MET A 107 -8.78 16.24 2.65
CA MET A 107 -9.88 16.36 3.59
C MET A 107 -9.38 16.45 5.04
N ALA A 108 -8.50 15.54 5.46
CA ALA A 108 -7.91 15.57 6.79
C ALA A 108 -7.08 16.84 7.06
N THR A 109 -6.61 17.52 6.01
CA THR A 109 -5.91 18.81 6.15
C THR A 109 -6.83 20.00 6.40
N LYS A 110 -8.05 19.96 5.85
CA LYS A 110 -9.04 21.05 5.96
C LYS A 110 -9.85 21.01 7.26
N ILE A 111 -9.98 19.84 7.88
CA ILE A 111 -10.70 19.72 9.15
C ILE A 111 -9.84 20.32 10.27
N SER A 112 -10.42 21.21 11.08
CA SER A 112 -9.76 21.74 12.28
C SER A 112 -9.46 20.61 13.29
N ASP A 113 -8.45 20.75 14.14
CA ASP A 113 -8.11 19.72 15.12
C ASP A 113 -9.29 19.36 16.05
N SER A 114 -10.16 20.33 16.37
CA SER A 114 -11.38 20.10 17.17
C SER A 114 -12.45 19.32 16.42
N GLU A 115 -12.73 19.66 15.15
CA GLU A 115 -13.69 18.93 14.32
C GLU A 115 -13.15 17.54 13.96
N LEU A 116 -11.83 17.41 13.82
CA LEU A 116 -11.18 16.16 13.47
C LEU A 116 -11.34 15.14 14.59
N LYS A 117 -11.37 15.56 15.86
CA LYS A 117 -11.72 14.67 16.98
C LYS A 117 -13.14 14.08 16.83
N GLY A 118 -14.12 14.88 16.45
CA GLY A 118 -15.50 14.42 16.22
C GLY A 118 -15.65 13.54 14.97
N ALA A 119 -14.84 13.80 13.94
CA ALA A 119 -14.82 13.03 12.69
C ALA A 119 -13.76 11.90 12.65
N CYS A 120 -13.01 11.71 13.75
CA CYS A 120 -11.85 10.82 13.80
C CYS A 120 -12.23 9.39 13.46
N ARG A 121 -13.30 8.89 14.09
CA ARG A 121 -13.80 7.53 13.89
C ARG A 121 -14.21 7.28 12.43
N PRO A 122 -15.11 8.08 11.81
CA PRO A 122 -15.41 7.94 10.38
C PRO A 122 -14.17 7.94 9.48
N ILE A 123 -13.22 8.84 9.74
CA ILE A 123 -12.00 8.95 8.91
C ILE A 123 -11.16 7.69 9.06
N ILE A 124 -10.86 7.25 10.27
CA ILE A 124 -10.07 6.03 10.54
C ILE A 124 -10.71 4.81 9.88
N THR A 125 -12.02 4.63 10.02
CA THR A 125 -12.74 3.54 9.36
C THR A 125 -12.57 3.62 7.85
N THR A 126 -12.71 4.81 7.27
CA THR A 126 -12.56 5.03 5.82
C THR A 126 -11.14 4.74 5.34
N VAL A 127 -10.11 5.19 6.08
CA VAL A 127 -8.69 4.92 5.77
C VAL A 127 -8.38 3.43 5.91
N ALA A 128 -8.91 2.77 6.94
CA ALA A 128 -8.76 1.33 7.13
C ALA A 128 -9.41 0.53 6.00
N LYS A 129 -10.60 0.94 5.50
CA LYS A 129 -11.22 0.33 4.30
C LYS A 129 -10.36 0.51 3.06
N LEU A 130 -9.77 1.69 2.85
CA LEU A 130 -8.86 1.93 1.72
C LEU A 130 -7.60 1.04 1.84
N ALA A 131 -7.01 0.93 3.02
CA ALA A 131 -5.87 0.06 3.27
C ALA A 131 -6.22 -1.43 3.09
N LYS A 132 -7.41 -1.85 3.51
CA LYS A 132 -7.94 -3.20 3.28
C LYS A 132 -8.09 -3.49 1.77
N LEU A 133 -8.65 -2.55 1.02
CA LEU A 133 -8.81 -2.67 -0.44
C LEU A 133 -7.47 -2.82 -1.17
N VAL A 134 -6.42 -2.15 -0.67
CA VAL A 134 -5.04 -2.30 -1.14
C VAL A 134 -4.50 -3.71 -0.89
N TYR A 135 -4.78 -4.26 0.30
CA TYR A 135 -4.29 -5.56 0.75
C TYR A 135 -4.99 -6.76 0.08
N GLU A 136 -6.31 -6.70 -0.11
CA GLU A 136 -7.11 -7.81 -0.68
C GLU A 136 -6.74 -8.13 -2.13
N GLN A 137 -6.09 -7.22 -2.84
CA GLN A 137 -5.62 -7.40 -4.21
C GLN A 137 -4.21 -8.00 -4.23
N GLN A 138 -4.11 -9.29 -3.90
CA GLN A 138 -2.84 -10.00 -3.79
C GLN A 138 -1.94 -9.88 -5.03
N ASP A 139 -2.53 -9.79 -6.23
CA ASP A 139 -1.80 -9.68 -7.49
C ASP A 139 -1.10 -8.34 -7.72
N ARG A 140 -1.52 -7.29 -6.99
CA ARG A 140 -1.07 -5.90 -7.14
C ARG A 140 -0.70 -5.23 -5.82
N VAL A 141 -0.66 -5.97 -4.71
CA VAL A 141 -0.50 -5.43 -3.35
C VAL A 141 0.66 -4.42 -3.26
N LEU A 142 1.82 -4.71 -3.83
CA LEU A 142 2.98 -3.80 -3.82
C LEU A 142 2.71 -2.49 -4.59
N ARG A 143 2.08 -2.56 -5.77
CA ARG A 143 1.77 -1.35 -6.52
C ARG A 143 0.67 -0.55 -5.86
N ASN A 144 -0.30 -1.23 -5.28
CA ASN A 144 -1.37 -0.58 -4.55
C ASN A 144 -0.82 0.18 -3.33
N TRP A 145 0.15 -0.38 -2.59
CA TRP A 145 0.86 0.34 -1.53
C TRP A 145 1.68 1.53 -2.06
N ARG A 146 2.38 1.37 -3.19
CA ARG A 146 3.10 2.49 -3.85
C ARG A 146 2.12 3.62 -4.21
N ASP A 147 1.01 3.27 -4.86
CA ASP A 147 -0.02 4.21 -5.33
C ASP A 147 -0.70 4.91 -4.14
N LEU A 148 -0.90 4.18 -3.03
CA LEU A 148 -1.41 4.71 -1.78
C LEU A 148 -0.45 5.78 -1.21
N ILE A 149 0.85 5.45 -1.11
CA ILE A 149 1.88 6.40 -0.63
C ILE A 149 1.99 7.63 -1.55
N ALA A 150 1.94 7.44 -2.86
CA ALA A 150 1.95 8.53 -3.85
C ALA A 150 0.74 9.46 -3.71
N GLY A 151 -0.35 8.99 -3.09
CA GLY A 151 -1.51 9.78 -2.68
C GLY A 151 -1.38 10.34 -1.26
N ASP A 152 -0.17 10.59 -0.76
CA ASP A 152 0.11 11.24 0.53
C ASP A 152 -0.43 10.49 1.76
N PHE A 153 -0.50 9.16 1.68
CA PHE A 153 -1.02 8.31 2.76
C PHE A 153 -0.23 8.42 4.07
N LEU A 154 1.09 8.65 4.00
CA LEU A 154 1.91 8.79 5.21
C LEU A 154 1.49 10.03 6.02
N SER A 155 1.29 11.17 5.36
CA SER A 155 0.81 12.39 6.00
C SER A 155 -0.60 12.20 6.57
N LEU A 156 -1.48 11.50 5.85
CA LEU A 156 -2.82 11.14 6.32
C LEU A 156 -2.76 10.33 7.62
N ILE A 157 -1.98 9.24 7.68
CA ILE A 157 -1.81 8.46 8.92
C ILE A 157 -1.20 9.30 10.02
N THR A 158 -0.19 10.13 9.75
CA THR A 158 0.38 11.02 10.75
C THR A 158 -0.69 11.93 11.37
N ARG A 159 -1.51 12.60 10.56
CA ARG A 159 -2.54 13.50 11.08
C ARG A 159 -3.57 12.75 11.92
N ILE A 160 -4.06 11.62 11.42
CA ILE A 160 -5.03 10.77 12.12
C ILE A 160 -4.47 10.33 13.47
N THR A 161 -3.26 9.77 13.49
CA THR A 161 -2.63 9.28 14.73
C THR A 161 -2.42 10.36 15.77
N MET A 162 -2.15 11.60 15.35
CA MET A 162 -1.98 12.75 16.24
C MET A 162 -3.26 13.20 16.96
N VAL A 163 -4.44 12.80 16.49
CA VAL A 163 -5.73 13.22 17.05
C VAL A 163 -6.54 12.11 17.72
N ILE A 164 -6.10 10.85 17.63
CA ILE A 164 -6.76 9.72 18.31
C ILE A 164 -6.75 9.95 19.83
N PRO A 165 -7.92 9.89 20.50
CA PRO A 165 -8.01 9.92 21.95
C PRO A 165 -7.28 8.74 22.60
N VAL A 166 -6.59 9.00 23.72
CA VAL A 166 -5.72 8.02 24.40
C VAL A 166 -6.52 6.91 25.09
N HIS A 167 -7.67 7.25 25.68
CA HIS A 167 -8.33 6.39 26.67
C HIS A 167 -9.65 5.77 26.19
N ASP A 168 -10.24 6.25 25.09
CA ASP A 168 -11.64 5.93 24.77
C ASP A 168 -11.86 5.07 23.52
N ASP A 169 -10.81 4.75 22.74
CA ASP A 169 -11.00 4.01 21.48
C ASP A 169 -9.84 3.05 21.16
N GLU A 170 -9.85 1.89 21.81
CA GLU A 170 -8.92 0.78 21.55
C GLU A 170 -8.94 0.36 20.08
N TYR A 171 -10.11 0.42 19.43
CA TYR A 171 -10.27 0.08 18.03
C TYR A 171 -9.52 1.04 17.10
N GLN A 172 -9.64 2.35 17.33
CA GLN A 172 -8.90 3.35 16.54
C GLN A 172 -7.39 3.22 16.70
N ASN A 173 -6.91 2.99 17.93
CA ASN A 173 -5.50 2.76 18.20
C ASN A 173 -4.99 1.49 17.49
N TYR A 174 -5.78 0.41 17.53
CA TYR A 174 -5.47 -0.83 16.82
C TYR A 174 -5.44 -0.63 15.30
N ALA A 175 -6.39 0.10 14.73
CA ALA A 175 -6.41 0.41 13.30
C ALA A 175 -5.19 1.24 12.87
N ALA A 176 -4.83 2.26 13.65
CA ALA A 176 -3.62 3.05 13.43
C ALA A 176 -2.34 2.20 13.48
N TYR A 177 -2.23 1.34 14.49
CA TYR A 177 -1.14 0.38 14.64
C TYR A 177 -1.05 -0.54 13.41
N ALA A 178 -2.15 -1.17 13.04
CA ALA A 178 -2.20 -2.09 11.91
C ALA A 178 -1.77 -1.41 10.60
N MET A 179 -2.18 -0.15 10.38
CA MET A 179 -1.77 0.62 9.20
C MET A 179 -0.26 0.90 9.17
N LEU A 180 0.33 1.32 10.30
CA LEU A 180 1.77 1.56 10.41
C LEU A 180 2.57 0.27 10.24
N HIS A 181 2.14 -0.81 10.89
CA HIS A 181 2.80 -2.11 10.79
C HIS A 181 2.72 -2.66 9.36
N ASN A 182 1.54 -2.59 8.73
CA ASN A 182 1.37 -3.02 7.34
C ASN A 182 2.23 -2.18 6.40
N LEU A 183 2.22 -0.85 6.50
CA LEU A 183 3.09 0.00 5.68
C LEU A 183 4.56 -0.36 5.90
N GLY A 184 4.99 -0.46 7.17
CA GLY A 184 6.34 -0.84 7.58
C GLY A 184 6.81 -2.17 6.98
N ALA A 185 5.96 -3.21 7.06
CA ALA A 185 6.22 -4.53 6.50
C ALA A 185 6.42 -4.51 4.98
N HIS A 186 5.81 -3.55 4.27
CA HIS A 186 5.95 -3.41 2.82
C HIS A 186 7.10 -2.48 2.40
N THR A 187 7.67 -1.68 3.32
CA THR A 187 8.85 -0.84 2.99
C THR A 187 10.14 -1.65 2.76
N VAL A 188 10.06 -2.97 2.93
CA VAL A 188 11.10 -3.94 2.53
C VAL A 188 11.22 -4.09 1.00
N TYR A 189 10.23 -3.62 0.25
CA TYR A 189 10.27 -3.60 -1.21
C TYR A 189 10.78 -2.23 -1.67
N PRO A 190 11.86 -2.16 -2.47
CA PRO A 190 12.44 -0.87 -2.87
C PRO A 190 11.48 0.07 -3.61
N MET A 191 10.52 -0.48 -4.36
CA MET A 191 9.47 0.32 -5.01
C MET A 191 8.64 1.13 -4.00
N ILE A 192 8.33 0.55 -2.84
CA ILE A 192 7.61 1.22 -1.76
C ILE A 192 8.52 2.24 -1.10
N LEU A 193 9.75 1.85 -0.82
CA LEU A 193 10.75 2.69 -0.17
C LEU A 193 11.04 3.95 -0.99
N ARG A 194 11.11 3.84 -2.32
CA ARG A 194 11.28 4.96 -3.26
C ARG A 194 10.06 5.88 -3.35
N ALA A 195 8.87 5.38 -3.02
CA ALA A 195 7.66 6.20 -3.02
C ALA A 195 7.51 7.03 -1.73
N LEU A 196 8.22 6.66 -0.65
CA LEU A 196 8.19 7.41 0.60
C LEU A 196 8.94 8.75 0.48
N PRO A 197 8.65 9.71 1.38
CA PRO A 197 9.45 10.92 1.52
C PRO A 197 10.92 10.62 1.80
N SER A 198 11.78 11.62 1.62
CA SER A 198 13.21 11.49 1.91
C SER A 198 13.47 11.10 3.37
N VAL A 199 14.66 10.57 3.65
CA VAL A 199 15.09 10.20 5.01
C VAL A 199 14.99 11.39 5.96
N GLU A 200 15.37 12.57 5.50
CA GLU A 200 15.31 13.83 6.26
C GLU A 200 13.86 14.21 6.58
N ALA A 201 12.95 14.06 5.60
CA ALA A 201 11.53 14.31 5.81
C ALA A 201 10.91 13.36 6.84
N ILE A 202 11.30 12.07 6.81
CA ILE A 202 10.87 11.07 7.79
C ILE A 202 11.45 11.38 9.18
N GLN A 203 12.71 11.83 9.27
CA GLN A 203 13.32 12.27 10.53
C GLN A 203 12.65 13.52 11.11
N MET A 204 12.16 14.44 10.29
CA MET A 204 11.35 15.56 10.75
C MET A 204 9.97 15.10 11.23
N LEU A 205 9.38 14.13 10.52
CA LEU A 205 8.09 13.54 10.87
C LEU A 205 8.10 12.90 12.25
N ILE A 206 9.09 12.05 12.54
CA ILE A 206 9.22 11.39 13.86
C ILE A 206 9.35 12.42 14.99
N LYS A 207 10.17 13.46 14.84
CA LYS A 207 10.30 14.53 15.84
C LYS A 207 8.97 15.24 16.10
N LYS A 208 8.18 15.49 15.04
CA LYS A 208 6.84 16.08 15.15
C LYS A 208 5.88 15.14 15.89
N VAL A 209 5.88 13.86 15.53
CA VAL A 209 5.06 12.83 16.19
C VAL A 209 5.42 12.71 17.66
N GLU A 210 6.70 12.60 18.02
CA GLU A 210 7.17 12.52 19.40
C GLU A 210 6.73 13.73 20.24
N ARG A 211 6.81 14.94 19.69
CA ARG A 211 6.39 16.15 20.39
C ARG A 211 4.90 16.13 20.76
N VAL A 212 4.05 15.59 19.89
CA VAL A 212 2.59 15.61 20.08
C VAL A 212 2.07 14.36 20.77
N LEU A 213 2.57 13.18 20.39
CA LEU A 213 2.13 11.90 20.92
C LEU A 213 2.95 11.42 22.11
N GLY A 214 4.18 11.88 22.33
CA GLY A 214 5.06 11.33 23.36
C GLY A 214 4.47 11.39 24.77
N ILE A 215 3.71 12.44 25.07
CA ILE A 215 3.00 12.61 26.35
C ILE A 215 1.62 11.95 26.31
N ARG A 216 0.93 12.02 25.17
CA ARG A 216 -0.47 11.58 25.05
C ARG A 216 -0.57 10.06 24.90
N ASN A 217 0.14 9.49 23.95
CA ASN A 217 0.05 8.08 23.58
C ASN A 217 1.46 7.49 23.41
N PRO A 218 2.10 7.05 24.51
CA PRO A 218 3.45 6.48 24.49
C PRO A 218 3.55 5.22 23.62
N THR A 219 2.48 4.40 23.59
CA THR A 219 2.41 3.19 22.77
C THR A 219 2.50 3.54 21.29
N LEU A 220 1.64 4.42 20.78
CA LEU A 220 1.67 4.80 19.37
C LEU A 220 2.97 5.53 19.00
N THR A 221 3.54 6.31 19.92
CA THR A 221 4.87 6.92 19.75
C THR A 221 5.96 5.87 19.54
N LYS A 222 5.95 4.79 20.33
CA LYS A 222 6.88 3.67 20.17
C LYS A 222 6.74 3.02 18.79
N GLU A 223 5.52 2.83 18.31
CA GLU A 223 5.27 2.21 17.00
C GLU A 223 5.74 3.09 15.84
N TRP A 224 5.55 4.40 15.92
CA TRP A 224 6.15 5.36 14.99
C TRP A 224 7.68 5.31 14.98
N LYS A 225 8.32 5.18 16.16
CA LYS A 225 9.77 5.01 16.27
C LYS A 225 10.26 3.75 15.57
N ILE A 226 9.59 2.61 15.79
CA ILE A 226 9.91 1.34 15.14
C ILE A 226 9.76 1.47 13.62
N PHE A 227 8.63 2.02 13.16
CA PHE A 227 8.37 2.26 11.75
C PHE A 227 9.47 3.13 11.11
N CYS A 228 9.70 4.32 11.64
CA CYS A 228 10.67 5.27 11.07
C CYS A 228 12.09 4.73 11.11
N SER A 229 12.52 4.12 12.22
CA SER A 229 13.86 3.52 12.33
C SER A 229 14.06 2.43 11.29
N GLY A 230 13.05 1.57 11.10
CA GLY A 230 13.07 0.55 10.05
C GLY A 230 13.17 1.15 8.65
N VAL A 231 12.39 2.18 8.34
CA VAL A 231 12.42 2.85 7.03
C VAL A 231 13.76 3.55 6.79
N ILE A 232 14.28 4.28 7.77
CA ILE A 232 15.57 4.97 7.68
C ILE A 232 16.71 3.97 7.45
N GLY A 233 16.74 2.89 8.24
CA GLY A 233 17.75 1.83 8.06
C GLY A 233 17.68 1.22 6.66
N ARG A 234 16.47 0.88 6.20
CA ARG A 234 16.22 0.36 4.86
C ARG A 234 16.62 1.33 3.74
N ALA A 235 16.32 2.61 3.89
CA ALA A 235 16.67 3.66 2.91
C ALA A 235 18.17 3.90 2.85
N THR A 236 18.84 3.94 4.00
CA THR A 236 20.30 4.06 4.11
C THR A 236 20.98 2.90 3.39
N ILE A 237 20.51 1.67 3.62
CA ILE A 237 21.02 0.48 2.93
C ILE A 237 20.82 0.58 1.41
N MET A 238 19.64 1.01 0.95
CA MET A 238 19.36 1.16 -0.48
C MET A 238 20.30 2.17 -1.16
N GLN A 239 20.76 3.19 -0.43
CA GLN A 239 21.70 4.19 -0.94
C GLN A 239 23.15 3.68 -1.06
N LEU A 240 23.55 2.62 -0.35
CA LEU A 240 24.92 2.10 -0.39
C LEU A 240 25.33 1.59 -1.78
N ASN A 241 24.37 1.27 -2.67
CA ASN A 241 24.56 0.98 -4.10
C ASN A 241 25.72 0.01 -4.45
N THR A 242 26.10 -0.88 -3.54
CA THR A 242 27.15 -1.89 -3.79
C THR A 242 26.52 -3.16 -4.37
N PHE A 243 25.93 -3.06 -5.57
CA PHE A 243 25.31 -4.21 -6.22
C PHE A 243 26.39 -5.16 -6.78
N THR A 244 26.82 -6.12 -5.96
CA THR A 244 27.76 -7.19 -6.33
C THR A 244 27.12 -8.56 -6.09
N GLN A 245 26.08 -8.91 -6.85
CA GLN A 245 25.47 -10.24 -6.82
C GLN A 245 26.05 -11.14 -7.91
N CYS A 246 26.29 -12.41 -7.57
CA CYS A 246 26.55 -13.47 -8.54
C CYS A 246 25.69 -14.69 -8.18
N ASP A 247 24.92 -15.19 -9.14
CA ASP A 247 24.02 -16.33 -8.97
C ASP A 247 24.71 -17.68 -9.24
N ASN A 248 25.93 -17.68 -9.77
CA ASN A 248 26.76 -18.90 -9.81
C ASN A 248 27.09 -19.31 -8.36
N SER A 249 26.49 -20.42 -7.91
CA SER A 249 26.61 -20.94 -6.54
C SER A 249 28.03 -21.39 -6.16
N ILE A 250 28.94 -21.55 -7.14
CA ILE A 250 30.34 -21.96 -6.95
C ILE A 250 31.27 -20.73 -6.98
N CYS A 251 30.74 -19.54 -7.21
CA CYS A 251 31.51 -18.30 -7.28
C CYS A 251 32.23 -18.00 -5.95
N LYS A 252 33.55 -18.27 -5.92
CA LYS A 252 34.43 -17.95 -4.79
C LYS A 252 34.62 -16.45 -4.56
N ARG A 253 34.26 -15.60 -5.54
CA ARG A 253 34.37 -14.14 -5.45
C ARG A 253 33.24 -13.48 -4.67
N PHE A 254 32.31 -14.25 -4.10
CA PHE A 254 31.17 -13.70 -3.34
C PHE A 254 31.59 -12.75 -2.21
N HIS A 255 32.77 -12.95 -1.61
CA HIS A 255 33.30 -12.10 -0.54
C HIS A 255 34.21 -10.96 -1.02
N LEU A 256 34.65 -10.98 -2.28
CA LEU A 256 35.58 -10.00 -2.83
C LEU A 256 34.78 -8.86 -3.49
N ARG A 257 34.36 -7.89 -2.68
CA ARG A 257 33.60 -6.68 -3.09
C ARG A 257 34.38 -5.71 -3.99
N VAL A 258 35.43 -6.15 -4.67
CA VAL A 258 36.50 -5.27 -5.18
C VAL A 258 36.54 -5.20 -6.72
N ASP A 259 35.75 -6.00 -7.44
CA ASP A 259 35.74 -5.90 -8.90
C ASP A 259 34.83 -4.73 -9.35
N THR A 260 35.41 -3.70 -9.96
CA THR A 260 34.74 -2.45 -10.37
C THR A 260 33.76 -2.63 -11.54
N LYS A 261 33.64 -3.85 -12.07
CA LYS A 261 32.79 -4.13 -13.22
C LYS A 261 31.34 -4.30 -12.80
N ALA A 262 30.46 -3.60 -13.51
CA ALA A 262 29.02 -3.79 -13.36
C ALA A 262 28.66 -5.26 -13.60
N PRO A 263 27.83 -5.86 -12.74
CA PRO A 263 27.41 -7.24 -12.90
C PRO A 263 26.62 -7.43 -14.18
N ARG A 264 26.75 -8.63 -14.76
CA ARG A 264 26.21 -8.98 -16.07
C ARG A 264 25.01 -9.89 -15.93
N GLN A 265 23.94 -9.54 -16.63
CA GLN A 265 22.72 -10.34 -16.65
C GLN A 265 22.73 -11.28 -17.86
N CYS A 266 22.17 -12.47 -17.73
CA CYS A 266 21.95 -13.34 -18.89
C CYS A 266 21.04 -12.63 -19.91
N THR A 267 21.53 -12.40 -21.12
CA THR A 267 20.84 -11.63 -22.17
C THR A 267 19.57 -12.30 -22.69
N ARG A 268 19.42 -13.61 -22.48
CA ARG A 268 18.27 -14.39 -22.94
C ARG A 268 17.12 -14.35 -21.93
N CYS A 269 17.31 -14.98 -20.78
CA CYS A 269 16.24 -15.14 -19.78
C CYS A 269 16.14 -13.95 -18.82
N SER A 270 17.19 -13.12 -18.70
CA SER A 270 17.22 -12.05 -17.72
C SER A 270 17.05 -12.48 -16.26
N SER A 271 17.04 -13.78 -15.93
CA SER A 271 16.69 -14.28 -14.59
C SER A 271 17.87 -14.42 -13.64
N VAL A 272 19.09 -14.38 -14.16
CA VAL A 272 20.33 -14.57 -13.39
C VAL A 272 21.35 -13.47 -13.69
N VAL A 273 22.24 -13.23 -12.71
CA VAL A 273 23.30 -12.23 -12.73
C VAL A 273 24.63 -12.85 -12.37
N TYR A 274 25.70 -12.43 -13.04
CA TYR A 274 27.05 -12.92 -12.84
C TYR A 274 28.00 -11.75 -12.61
N CYS A 275 29.01 -11.95 -11.76
CA CYS A 275 30.09 -10.97 -11.59
C CYS A 275 31.10 -10.99 -12.75
N SER A 276 31.13 -12.04 -13.58
CA SER A 276 32.06 -12.18 -14.70
C SER A 276 31.57 -13.18 -15.77
N ASP A 277 32.17 -13.12 -16.97
CA ASP A 277 31.92 -14.09 -18.05
C ASP A 277 32.41 -15.50 -17.72
N GLU A 278 33.39 -15.60 -16.83
CA GLU A 278 33.87 -16.88 -16.30
C GLU A 278 32.78 -17.54 -15.44
N CYS A 279 32.21 -16.81 -14.49
CA CYS A 279 31.12 -17.29 -13.66
C CYS A 279 29.88 -17.66 -14.49
N GLN A 280 29.56 -16.87 -15.51
CA GLN A 280 28.46 -17.18 -16.44
C GLN A 280 28.73 -18.48 -17.21
N ARG A 281 29.93 -18.66 -17.78
CA ARG A 281 30.27 -19.87 -18.55
C ARG A 281 30.25 -21.12 -17.67
N GLU A 282 30.78 -21.03 -16.46
CA GLU A 282 30.78 -22.15 -15.52
C GLU A 282 29.35 -22.57 -15.16
N ASP A 283 28.50 -21.63 -14.75
CA ASP A 283 27.12 -21.90 -14.38
C ASP A 283 26.30 -22.38 -15.60
N TRP A 284 26.55 -21.82 -16.78
CA TRP A 284 25.94 -22.27 -18.04
C TRP A 284 26.19 -23.75 -18.32
N ASN A 285 27.44 -24.20 -18.17
CA ASN A 285 27.81 -25.58 -18.47
C ASN A 285 27.26 -26.59 -17.46
N ARG A 286 26.98 -26.15 -16.21
CA ARG A 286 26.52 -27.04 -15.14
C ARG A 286 24.99 -27.06 -15.01
N TRP A 287 24.36 -25.90 -14.93
CA TRP A 287 22.96 -25.77 -14.49
C TRP A 287 22.14 -24.83 -15.38
N HIS A 288 22.63 -23.62 -15.65
CA HIS A 288 21.79 -22.57 -16.21
C HIS A 288 21.29 -22.89 -17.63
N ARG A 289 22.03 -23.67 -18.43
CA ARG A 289 21.61 -24.03 -19.80
C ARG A 289 20.22 -24.70 -19.83
N THR A 290 19.91 -25.58 -18.88
CA THR A 290 18.62 -26.27 -18.82
C THR A 290 17.50 -25.40 -18.24
N GLU A 291 17.85 -24.42 -17.40
CA GLU A 291 16.90 -23.51 -16.75
C GLU A 291 16.57 -22.27 -17.58
N CYS A 292 17.50 -21.84 -18.45
CA CYS A 292 17.41 -20.60 -19.19
C CYS A 292 16.14 -20.53 -20.05
N PHE A 293 15.80 -21.61 -20.76
CA PHE A 293 14.65 -21.60 -21.67
C PHE A 293 13.31 -21.47 -20.94
N PRO A 294 12.98 -22.28 -19.91
CA PRO A 294 11.79 -22.03 -19.08
C PRO A 294 11.76 -20.63 -18.43
N ALA A 295 12.92 -20.12 -18.00
CA ALA A 295 13.01 -18.82 -17.36
C ALA A 295 12.67 -17.65 -18.30
N ILE A 296 12.82 -17.81 -19.63
CA ILE A 296 12.40 -16.80 -20.62
C ILE A 296 10.88 -16.57 -20.54
N ALA A 297 10.08 -17.64 -20.51
CA ALA A 297 8.63 -17.53 -20.43
C ALA A 297 8.20 -16.82 -19.13
N VAL A 298 8.83 -17.15 -18.01
CA VAL A 298 8.60 -16.50 -16.71
C VAL A 298 9.00 -15.01 -16.75
N HIS A 299 10.10 -14.67 -17.42
CA HIS A 299 10.52 -13.27 -17.59
C HIS A 299 9.47 -12.47 -18.37
N TYR A 300 8.98 -13.00 -19.49
CA TYR A 300 7.95 -12.33 -20.30
C TYR A 300 6.62 -12.19 -19.55
N ASP A 301 6.18 -13.23 -18.82
CA ASP A 301 5.00 -13.16 -17.98
C ASP A 301 5.15 -12.06 -16.91
N ARG A 302 6.26 -12.06 -16.16
CA ARG A 302 6.53 -11.02 -15.14
C ARG A 302 6.60 -9.63 -15.73
N ARG A 303 7.20 -9.46 -16.92
CA ARG A 303 7.31 -8.15 -17.57
C ARG A 303 5.97 -7.66 -18.10
N SER A 304 5.19 -8.53 -18.75
CA SER A 304 3.86 -8.18 -19.29
C SER A 304 2.84 -7.89 -18.19
N THR A 305 2.96 -8.57 -17.05
CA THR A 305 2.16 -8.30 -15.85
C THR A 305 2.73 -7.18 -14.99
N ASP A 306 3.89 -6.60 -15.36
CA ASP A 306 4.65 -5.58 -14.61
C ASP A 306 5.03 -6.04 -13.18
N ARG A 307 5.07 -7.35 -12.96
CA ARG A 307 5.57 -8.03 -11.74
C ARG A 307 7.08 -8.26 -11.83
N TRP A 308 7.77 -7.47 -12.64
CA TRP A 308 9.20 -7.58 -12.84
C TRP A 308 9.93 -7.14 -11.57
N TYR A 309 10.75 -8.05 -11.05
CA TYR A 309 11.58 -7.81 -9.88
C TYR A 309 13.00 -7.59 -10.36
N THR A 310 13.53 -6.37 -10.21
CA THR A 310 14.86 -6.08 -10.72
C THR A 310 15.92 -6.80 -9.90
N HIS A 311 17.08 -7.04 -10.49
CA HIS A 311 18.17 -7.69 -9.76
C HIS A 311 18.69 -6.86 -8.61
N ALA A 312 18.70 -5.52 -8.76
CA ALA A 312 19.00 -4.61 -7.67
C ALA A 312 18.00 -4.78 -6.50
N ASP A 313 16.71 -4.91 -6.82
CA ASP A 313 15.69 -5.15 -5.80
C ASP A 313 15.84 -6.55 -5.16
N ARG A 314 16.25 -7.57 -5.91
CA ARG A 314 16.57 -8.93 -5.39
C ARG A 314 17.75 -8.92 -4.44
N TRP A 315 18.87 -8.34 -4.84
CA TRP A 315 20.04 -8.24 -3.98
C TRP A 315 19.74 -7.47 -2.70
N TYR A 316 18.99 -6.37 -2.80
CA TYR A 316 18.54 -5.62 -1.64
C TYR A 316 17.81 -6.52 -0.64
N GLN A 317 16.88 -7.35 -1.12
CA GLN A 317 16.12 -8.24 -0.24
C GLN A 317 16.96 -9.38 0.33
N THR A 318 17.70 -10.10 -0.50
CA THR A 318 18.47 -11.27 -0.05
C THR A 318 19.58 -10.90 0.92
N ASN A 319 20.17 -9.71 0.80
CA ASN A 319 21.27 -9.30 1.69
C ASN A 319 20.80 -8.59 2.97
N HIS A 320 19.54 -8.16 3.04
CA HIS A 320 19.11 -7.25 4.11
C HIS A 320 17.78 -7.61 4.78
N LEU A 321 16.95 -8.48 4.18
CA LEU A 321 15.68 -8.95 4.77
C LEU A 321 15.70 -10.38 5.26
N GLU A 322 16.68 -11.19 4.85
CA GLU A 322 16.95 -12.46 5.49
C GLU A 322 17.83 -12.19 6.71
N PRO A 323 17.28 -12.09 7.94
CA PRO A 323 18.13 -12.14 9.10
C PRO A 323 18.75 -13.54 9.16
N SER A 324 20.06 -13.60 9.07
CA SER A 324 20.76 -14.29 10.14
C SER A 324 20.26 -13.73 11.49
N PRO A 325 19.78 -14.51 12.50
CA PRO A 325 18.80 -15.60 12.57
C PRO A 325 17.46 -15.12 13.25
N PRO A 326 16.61 -15.97 13.88
CA PRO A 326 15.15 -16.00 13.76
C PRO A 326 14.40 -15.00 14.68
N CYS A 327 14.16 -13.76 14.26
CA CYS A 327 13.31 -12.84 15.03
C CYS A 327 11.83 -12.88 14.60
N HIS A 328 11.50 -13.45 13.44
CA HIS A 328 10.14 -13.41 12.90
C HIS A 328 9.16 -14.44 13.49
N GLN A 329 9.65 -15.50 14.16
CA GLN A 329 8.78 -16.52 14.78
C GLN A 329 8.07 -16.04 16.07
N ARG A 330 8.57 -14.97 16.73
CA ARG A 330 8.01 -14.53 18.03
C ARG A 330 6.75 -13.67 17.93
N LEU A 331 6.50 -13.00 16.80
CA LEU A 331 5.33 -12.13 16.67
C LEU A 331 4.05 -12.88 16.26
N LEU A 332 4.17 -14.05 15.64
CA LEU A 332 3.01 -14.91 15.36
C LEU A 332 2.59 -15.76 16.59
N ASN A 333 3.49 -15.96 17.55
CA ASN A 333 3.20 -16.74 18.76
C ASN A 333 2.68 -15.90 19.95
N HIS A 334 2.54 -14.57 19.80
CA HIS A 334 2.04 -13.68 20.86
C HIS A 334 0.58 -13.20 20.66
N TYR A 335 -0.12 -13.71 19.66
CA TYR A 335 -1.57 -13.58 19.61
C TYR A 335 -2.21 -14.82 20.26
N PRO A 336 -2.92 -14.69 21.40
CA PRO A 336 -3.74 -15.79 21.88
C PRO A 336 -4.75 -16.12 20.80
N SER A 337 -4.83 -17.41 20.44
CA SER A 337 -5.87 -17.95 19.58
C SER A 337 -7.22 -17.49 20.09
N ARG A 338 -7.95 -16.70 19.30
CA ARG A 338 -9.36 -16.34 19.52
C ARG A 338 -10.23 -17.57 19.28
N ASP A 339 -10.14 -18.56 20.16
CA ASP A 339 -11.21 -19.52 20.43
C ASP A 339 -11.76 -19.16 21.81
N GLY A 340 -12.71 -18.23 21.81
CA GLY A 340 -13.30 -17.71 23.04
C GLY A 340 -14.56 -16.93 22.69
N ARG A 341 -15.67 -17.65 22.71
CA ARG A 341 -17.04 -17.13 22.61
C ARG A 341 -17.19 -15.89 23.50
N TYR A 342 -17.75 -14.81 22.96
CA TYR A 342 -18.33 -13.75 23.78
C TYR A 342 -19.86 -13.93 23.79
N PRO A 343 -20.54 -13.61 24.92
CA PRO A 343 -21.99 -13.62 25.03
C PRO A 343 -22.68 -12.60 24.12
#